data_AF-Q9KVU9-F1
#
_entry.id   AF-Q9KVU9-F1
#
_cell.length_a   1.000
_cell.length_b   1.000
_cell.length_c   1.000
_cell.angle_alpha   90.00
_cell.angle_beta   90.00
_cell.angle_gamma   90.00
#
_symmetry.space_group_name_H-M   'P 1'
#
loop_
_entity.id
_entity.type
_entity.pdbx_description
1 polymer ?
#
loop_
_entity_poly.entity_id
_entity_poly.type
_entity_poly.pdbx_seq_one_letter_code
_entity_poly.pdbx_strand_id
1 'polypeptide(L)'
;MSMSNSYGFKEEVANAISHGVGLILGIVGLVLLLVKAVDQQADALTITSMSIYGGSMIALFLASTLYHAIPYQRAKRWLKTFDHCAIYLLIAGSYTPFLLVSLRTPLAVGLMIVIWSLALIGILMKIAFVYRFKKLSLVTYLTMGWLSLIVIYQLAIHLEVGGLTLLAAGGLIYSLGVIFYVAKRIPYNHAIWHAFVLAGCACHFLAIYLYVEPI
;
A
#
# COMPACT_ATOMS: atom_id res chain seq x y z
N MET A 1 -2.61 26.21 22.58
CA MET A 1 -3.63 25.21 22.22
C MET A 1 -3.58 25.03 20.70
N SER A 2 -2.72 24.13 20.18
CA SER A 2 -2.55 24.00 18.72
C SER A 2 -3.66 23.11 18.15
N MET A 3 -4.41 23.67 17.21
CA MET A 3 -5.53 23.03 16.53
C MET A 3 -5.12 21.70 15.90
N SER A 4 -5.55 20.58 16.48
CA SER A 4 -5.65 19.36 15.70
C SER A 4 -6.81 19.58 14.73
N ASN A 5 -6.51 19.84 13.45
CA ASN A 5 -7.49 19.76 12.37
C ASN A 5 -8.14 18.38 12.42
N SER A 6 -9.25 18.28 13.14
CA SER A 6 -10.15 17.13 13.10
C SER A 6 -11.02 17.36 11.88
N TYR A 7 -11.06 16.37 10.98
CA TYR A 7 -11.98 16.41 9.85
C TYR A 7 -13.42 16.55 10.35
N GLY A 8 -14.27 17.18 9.53
CA GLY A 8 -15.70 17.27 9.86
C GLY A 8 -16.34 15.88 9.91
N PHE A 9 -17.46 15.72 10.62
CA PHE A 9 -18.14 14.42 10.73
C PHE A 9 -18.42 13.76 9.36
N LYS A 10 -18.91 14.54 8.40
CA LYS A 10 -19.17 14.06 7.02
C LYS A 10 -17.89 13.61 6.31
N GLU A 11 -16.77 14.28 6.55
CA GLU A 11 -15.47 13.90 5.98
C GLU A 11 -14.93 12.63 6.62
N GLU A 12 -15.05 12.47 7.94
CA GLU A 12 -14.68 11.23 8.64
C GLU A 12 -15.50 10.04 8.13
N VAL A 13 -16.81 10.22 7.92
CA VAL A 13 -17.67 9.18 7.32
C VAL A 13 -17.23 8.86 5.89
N ALA A 14 -16.95 9.86 5.05
CA ALA A 14 -16.46 9.64 3.69
C ALA A 14 -15.13 8.87 3.68
N ASN A 15 -14.19 9.24 4.57
CA ASN A 15 -12.90 8.58 4.72
C ASN A 15 -13.04 7.12 5.17
N ALA A 16 -13.94 6.86 6.13
CA ALA A 16 -14.21 5.50 6.64
C ALA A 16 -14.87 4.63 5.57
N ILE A 17 -15.86 5.15 4.84
CA ILE A 17 -16.54 4.40 3.77
C ILE A 17 -15.57 4.09 2.63
N SER A 18 -14.78 5.06 2.18
CA SER A 18 -13.88 4.87 1.04
C SER A 18 -12.90 3.71 1.30
N HIS A 19 -12.22 3.71 2.45
CA HIS A 19 -11.32 2.61 2.80
C HIS A 19 -12.04 1.35 3.29
N GLY A 20 -13.28 1.46 3.80
CA GLY A 20 -14.13 0.30 4.10
C GLY A 20 -14.47 -0.50 2.84
N VAL A 21 -14.73 0.17 1.72
CA VAL A 21 -14.85 -0.48 0.39
C VAL A 21 -13.52 -1.13 0.00
N GLY A 22 -12.40 -0.43 0.20
CA GLY A 22 -11.05 -0.97 -0.01
C GLY A 22 -10.78 -2.25 0.77
N LEU A 23 -11.26 -2.34 2.02
CA LEU A 23 -11.10 -3.52 2.86
C LEU A 23 -11.82 -4.72 2.24
N ILE A 24 -13.07 -4.55 1.82
CA ILE A 24 -13.84 -5.62 1.17
C ILE A 24 -13.15 -6.06 -0.12
N LEU A 25 -12.76 -5.11 -0.97
CA LEU A 25 -12.03 -5.40 -2.20
C LEU A 25 -10.67 -6.06 -1.94
N GLY A 26 -9.97 -5.69 -0.88
CA GLY A 26 -8.70 -6.29 -0.48
C GLY A 26 -8.85 -7.74 -0.01
N ILE A 27 -9.93 -8.06 0.71
CA ILE A 27 -10.27 -9.45 1.09
C ILE A 27 -10.57 -10.27 -0.17
N VAL A 28 -11.43 -9.76 -1.06
CA VAL A 28 -11.72 -10.41 -2.34
C VAL A 28 -10.45 -10.61 -3.16
N GLY A 29 -9.60 -9.58 -3.25
CA GLY A 29 -8.34 -9.63 -3.97
C GLY A 29 -7.38 -10.68 -3.40
N LEU A 30 -7.22 -10.77 -2.08
CA LEU A 30 -6.42 -11.83 -1.46
C LEU A 30 -6.97 -13.21 -1.80
N VAL A 31 -8.29 -13.43 -1.68
CA VAL A 31 -8.91 -14.71 -2.03
C VAL A 31 -8.65 -15.07 -3.49
N LEU A 32 -8.83 -14.13 -4.42
CA LEU A 32 -8.57 -14.36 -5.84
C LEU A 32 -7.11 -14.72 -6.11
N LEU A 33 -6.15 -14.04 -5.48
CA LEU A 33 -4.72 -14.35 -5.63
C LEU A 33 -4.38 -15.75 -5.11
N LEU A 34 -4.95 -16.15 -3.96
CA LEU A 34 -4.71 -17.47 -3.39
C LEU A 34 -5.38 -18.58 -4.18
N VAL A 35 -6.61 -18.38 -4.65
CA VAL A 35 -7.29 -19.33 -5.54
C VAL A 35 -6.47 -19.52 -6.82
N LYS A 36 -6.02 -18.43 -7.47
CA LYS A 36 -5.14 -18.51 -8.65
C LYS A 36 -3.87 -19.31 -8.36
N ALA A 37 -3.21 -19.04 -7.23
CA ALA A 37 -1.98 -19.74 -6.86
C ALA A 37 -2.22 -21.24 -6.61
N VAL A 38 -3.30 -21.60 -5.91
CA VAL A 38 -3.64 -23.00 -5.62
C VAL A 38 -4.04 -23.75 -6.88
N ASP A 39 -4.88 -23.15 -7.74
CA ASP A 39 -5.34 -23.76 -9.00
C ASP A 39 -4.18 -24.04 -9.95
N GLN A 40 -3.13 -23.20 -9.91
CA GLN A 40 -1.92 -23.37 -10.71
C GLN A 40 -0.82 -24.18 -10.01
N GLN A 41 -1.13 -24.82 -8.87
CA GLN A 41 -0.19 -25.66 -8.10
C GLN A 41 1.11 -24.93 -7.71
N ALA A 42 0.99 -23.64 -7.39
CA ALA A 42 2.13 -22.79 -7.12
C ALA A 42 2.91 -23.23 -5.88
N ASP A 43 4.21 -22.94 -5.89
CA ASP A 43 5.11 -23.19 -4.79
C ASP A 43 4.78 -22.34 -3.54
N ALA A 44 5.33 -22.76 -2.41
CA ALA A 44 5.11 -22.09 -1.12
C ALA A 44 5.57 -20.63 -1.14
N LEU A 45 6.61 -20.29 -1.92
CA LEU A 45 7.12 -18.93 -2.03
C LEU A 45 6.11 -18.01 -2.73
N THR A 46 5.48 -18.50 -3.79
CA THR A 46 4.42 -17.78 -4.51
C THR A 46 3.20 -17.56 -3.61
N ILE A 47 2.70 -18.61 -2.96
CA ILE A 47 1.57 -18.50 -2.03
C ILE A 47 1.87 -17.50 -0.91
N THR A 48 3.07 -17.56 -0.34
CA THR A 48 3.51 -16.63 0.71
C THR A 48 3.58 -15.19 0.18
N SER A 49 4.13 -14.98 -1.02
CA SER A 49 4.27 -13.65 -1.63
C SER A 49 2.91 -13.00 -1.90
N MET A 50 1.96 -13.78 -2.42
CA MET A 50 0.58 -13.32 -2.65
C MET A 50 -0.16 -13.04 -1.34
N SER A 51 0.05 -13.87 -0.32
CA SER A 51 -0.51 -13.69 1.03
C SER A 51 0.00 -12.40 1.67
N ILE A 52 1.29 -12.12 1.56
CA ILE A 52 1.92 -10.90 2.09
C ILE A 52 1.31 -9.66 1.43
N TYR A 53 1.20 -9.66 0.09
CA TYR A 53 0.59 -8.55 -0.63
C TYR A 53 -0.88 -8.35 -0.25
N GLY A 54 -1.73 -9.37 -0.37
CA GLY A 54 -3.15 -9.27 -0.04
C GLY A 54 -3.39 -8.94 1.43
N GLY A 55 -2.63 -9.54 2.35
CA GLY A 55 -2.69 -9.24 3.77
C GLY A 55 -2.31 -7.78 4.10
N SER A 56 -1.31 -7.22 3.41
CA SER A 56 -0.94 -5.81 3.57
C SER A 56 -2.02 -4.84 3.09
N MET A 57 -2.75 -5.16 2.01
CA MET A 57 -3.90 -4.38 1.56
C MET A 57 -5.01 -4.37 2.62
N ILE A 58 -5.35 -5.56 3.14
CA ILE A 58 -6.35 -5.71 4.20
C ILE A 58 -5.93 -4.90 5.43
N ALA A 59 -4.66 -5.01 5.86
CA ALA A 59 -4.14 -4.29 7.01
C ALA A 59 -4.25 -2.77 6.84
N LEU A 60 -3.89 -2.23 5.67
CA LEU A 60 -4.03 -0.79 5.38
C LEU A 60 -5.48 -0.34 5.46
N PHE A 61 -6.35 -0.98 4.69
CA PHE A 61 -7.73 -0.54 4.58
C PHE A 61 -8.49 -0.72 5.89
N LEU A 62 -8.23 -1.80 6.63
CA LEU A 62 -8.78 -2.00 7.96
C LEU A 62 -8.31 -0.92 8.95
N ALA A 63 -7.00 -0.70 9.05
CA ALA A 63 -6.45 0.28 10.00
C ALA A 63 -6.99 1.68 9.72
N SER A 64 -7.10 2.06 8.45
CA SER A 64 -7.63 3.35 8.03
C SER A 64 -9.13 3.48 8.29
N THR A 65 -9.91 2.44 7.97
CA THR A 65 -11.35 2.41 8.25
C THR A 65 -11.60 2.60 9.75
N LEU A 66 -10.88 1.86 10.59
CA LEU A 66 -11.01 1.96 12.05
C LEU A 66 -10.60 3.35 12.56
N TYR A 67 -9.51 3.92 12.04
CA TYR A 67 -9.05 5.26 12.42
C TYR A 67 -10.11 6.35 12.17
N HIS A 68 -10.81 6.27 11.04
CA HIS A 68 -11.84 7.23 10.67
C HIS A 68 -13.21 6.94 11.30
N ALA A 69 -13.55 5.66 11.52
CA ALA A 69 -14.82 5.26 12.11
C ALA A 69 -14.89 5.45 13.63
N ILE A 70 -13.77 5.34 14.36
CA ILE A 70 -13.76 5.36 15.82
C ILE A 70 -13.46 6.77 16.35
N PRO A 71 -14.41 7.46 17.00
CA PRO A 71 -14.22 8.83 17.47
C PRO A 71 -13.46 8.92 18.82
N TYR A 72 -13.26 7.80 19.52
CA TYR A 72 -12.70 7.80 20.87
C TYR A 72 -11.22 8.21 20.89
N GLN A 73 -10.93 9.34 21.57
CA GLN A 73 -9.63 10.03 21.48
C GLN A 73 -8.42 9.18 21.87
N ARG A 74 -8.53 8.33 22.91
CA ARG A 74 -7.40 7.46 23.31
C ARG A 74 -7.12 6.39 22.25
N ALA A 75 -8.15 5.81 21.66
CA ALA A 75 -8.00 4.83 20.58
C ALA A 75 -7.52 5.50 19.28
N LYS A 76 -8.01 6.71 18.98
CA LYS A 76 -7.70 7.44 17.74
C LYS A 76 -6.20 7.70 17.56
N ARG A 77 -5.45 7.89 18.65
CA ARG A 77 -3.98 7.96 18.61
C ARG A 77 -3.38 6.66 18.07
N TRP A 78 -3.70 5.53 18.68
CA TRP A 78 -3.15 4.24 18.26
C TRP A 78 -3.58 3.84 16.86
N LEU A 79 -4.87 4.02 16.53
CA LEU A 79 -5.41 3.72 15.20
C LEU A 79 -4.72 4.53 14.11
N LYS A 80 -4.45 5.81 14.36
CA LYS A 80 -3.69 6.66 13.44
C LYS A 80 -2.24 6.21 13.28
N THR A 81 -1.64 5.65 14.32
CA THR A 81 -0.28 5.09 14.21
C THR A 81 -0.32 3.83 13.35
N PHE A 82 -1.27 2.93 13.59
CA PHE A 82 -1.46 1.72 12.79
C PHE A 82 -1.76 2.04 11.32
N ASP A 83 -2.64 3.00 11.05
CA ASP A 83 -2.97 3.47 9.69
C ASP A 83 -1.70 3.90 8.92
N HIS A 84 -0.85 4.74 9.53
CA HIS A 84 0.40 5.13 8.88
C HIS A 84 1.45 4.02 8.78
N CYS A 85 1.49 3.10 9.74
CA CYS A 85 2.38 1.94 9.67
C CYS A 85 1.97 1.01 8.53
N ALA A 86 0.66 0.85 8.31
CA ALA A 86 0.14 0.00 7.27
C ALA A 86 0.47 0.50 5.85
N ILE A 87 0.74 1.80 5.67
CA ILE A 87 1.27 2.34 4.40
C ILE A 87 2.65 1.75 4.09
N TYR A 88 3.55 1.65 5.08
CA TYR A 88 4.86 1.01 4.89
C TYR A 88 4.70 -0.47 4.55
N LEU A 89 3.79 -1.17 5.24
CA LEU A 89 3.50 -2.57 4.98
C LEU A 89 2.95 -2.79 3.57
N LEU A 90 2.01 -1.95 3.12
CA LEU A 90 1.46 -2.07 1.77
C LEU A 90 2.52 -1.83 0.70
N ILE A 91 3.37 -0.80 0.87
CA ILE A 91 4.45 -0.55 -0.08
C ILE A 91 5.34 -1.79 -0.17
N ALA A 92 5.87 -2.29 0.94
CA ALA A 92 6.72 -3.48 0.94
C ALA A 92 6.00 -4.74 0.43
N GLY A 93 4.75 -4.94 0.83
CA GLY A 93 3.92 -6.04 0.37
C GLY A 93 3.69 -6.01 -1.14
N SER A 94 3.50 -4.83 -1.73
CA SER A 94 3.29 -4.68 -3.17
C SER A 94 4.50 -5.06 -4.03
N TYR A 95 5.72 -4.95 -3.49
CA TYR A 95 6.92 -5.45 -4.17
C TYR A 95 7.06 -6.97 -4.12
N THR A 96 6.41 -7.61 -3.15
CA THR A 96 6.72 -9.00 -2.79
C THR A 96 6.48 -9.98 -3.94
N PRO A 97 5.31 -9.96 -4.60
CA PRO A 97 5.06 -10.81 -5.78
C PRO A 97 6.00 -10.53 -6.95
N PHE A 98 6.28 -9.27 -7.28
CA PHE A 98 7.15 -8.94 -8.41
C PHE A 98 8.58 -9.45 -8.20
N LEU A 99 9.15 -9.24 -7.02
CA LEU A 99 10.56 -9.56 -6.78
C LEU A 99 10.77 -11.06 -6.51
N LEU A 100 9.88 -11.72 -5.76
CA LEU A 100 10.06 -13.12 -5.35
C LEU A 100 9.32 -14.14 -6.23
N VAL A 101 8.41 -13.71 -7.10
CA VAL A 101 7.76 -14.59 -8.06
C VAL A 101 8.25 -14.31 -9.47
N SER A 102 8.05 -13.09 -10.00
CA SER A 102 8.43 -12.79 -11.39
C SER A 102 9.93 -12.74 -11.65
N LEU A 103 10.72 -12.15 -10.74
CA LEU A 103 12.15 -11.94 -10.99
C LEU A 103 13.04 -13.05 -10.42
N ARG A 104 12.90 -13.39 -9.12
CA ARG A 104 13.72 -14.39 -8.41
C ARG A 104 15.25 -14.23 -8.61
N THR A 105 15.73 -13.02 -8.92
CA THR A 105 17.16 -12.73 -9.12
C THR A 105 17.84 -12.29 -7.83
N PRO A 106 19.18 -12.40 -7.71
CA PRO A 106 19.92 -11.87 -6.56
C PRO A 106 19.70 -10.37 -6.33
N LEU A 107 19.54 -9.60 -7.41
CA LEU A 107 19.24 -8.17 -7.33
C LEU A 107 17.84 -7.94 -6.74
N ALA A 108 16.84 -8.72 -7.17
CA ALA A 108 15.47 -8.65 -6.65
C ALA A 108 15.41 -9.03 -5.16
N VAL A 109 16.15 -10.04 -4.73
CA VAL A 109 16.28 -10.43 -3.32
C VAL A 109 16.97 -9.33 -2.50
N GLY A 110 18.06 -8.75 -3.02
CA GLY A 110 18.73 -7.62 -2.37
C GLY A 110 17.81 -6.41 -2.21
N LEU A 111 17.06 -6.08 -3.25
CA LEU A 111 16.07 -5.01 -3.21
C LEU A 111 14.92 -5.30 -2.23
N MET A 112 14.48 -6.56 -2.14
CA MET A 112 13.48 -6.99 -1.16
C MET A 112 13.92 -6.70 0.27
N ILE A 113 15.16 -7.06 0.62
CA ILE A 113 15.75 -6.82 1.94
C ILE A 113 15.74 -5.32 2.23
N VAL A 114 16.22 -4.50 1.29
CA VAL A 114 16.24 -3.03 1.43
C VAL A 114 14.84 -2.48 1.70
N ILE A 115 13.84 -2.90 0.91
CA ILE A 115 12.47 -2.39 1.02
C ILE A 115 11.85 -2.78 2.37
N TRP A 116 11.98 -4.04 2.81
CA TRP A 116 11.45 -4.47 4.10
C TRP A 116 12.21 -3.86 5.29
N SER A 117 13.53 -3.65 5.18
CA SER A 117 14.30 -2.92 6.19
C SER A 117 13.81 -1.48 6.31
N LEU A 118 13.61 -0.76 5.19
CA LEU A 118 13.08 0.59 5.20
C LEU A 118 11.65 0.64 5.77
N ALA A 119 10.80 -0.34 5.43
CA ALA A 119 9.46 -0.46 5.99
C ALA A 119 9.50 -0.64 7.52
N LEU A 120 10.34 -1.56 8.01
CA LEU A 120 10.48 -1.82 9.43
C LEU A 120 11.01 -0.60 10.19
N ILE A 121 12.06 0.05 9.68
CA ILE A 121 12.59 1.30 10.25
C ILE A 121 11.49 2.37 10.27
N GLY A 122 10.74 2.51 9.17
CA GLY A 122 9.62 3.45 9.05
C GLY A 122 8.52 3.20 10.10
N ILE A 123 8.16 1.94 10.33
CA ILE A 123 7.19 1.51 11.34
C ILE A 123 7.70 1.79 12.75
N LEU A 124 8.94 1.42 13.06
CA LEU A 124 9.56 1.69 14.36
C LEU A 124 9.60 3.19 14.66
N MET A 125 9.98 4.00 13.67
CA MET A 125 10.00 5.46 13.78
C MET A 125 8.59 6.03 14.03
N LYS A 126 7.54 5.47 13.41
CA LYS A 126 6.15 5.88 13.66
C LYS A 126 5.68 5.55 15.06
N ILE A 127 6.04 4.38 15.56
CA ILE A 127 5.68 3.93 16.91
C ILE A 127 6.43 4.75 17.97
N ALA A 128 7.73 5.00 17.79
CA ALA A 128 8.57 5.70 18.76
C ALA A 128 8.33 7.21 18.82
N PHE A 129 8.16 7.88 17.66
CA PHE A 129 8.13 9.35 17.58
C PHE A 129 6.76 9.95 17.25
N VAL A 130 5.69 9.13 17.33
CA VAL A 130 4.26 9.49 17.30
C VAL A 130 3.99 10.90 16.74
N TYR A 131 3.91 10.98 15.41
CA TYR A 131 3.57 12.17 14.59
C TYR A 131 4.60 13.30 14.48
N ARG A 132 5.77 13.22 15.10
CA ARG A 132 6.75 14.33 15.07
C ARG A 132 7.25 14.65 13.65
N PHE A 133 7.39 13.66 12.78
CA PHE A 133 8.03 13.81 11.47
C PHE A 133 7.11 13.47 10.28
N LYS A 134 5.97 14.16 10.13
CA LYS A 134 5.00 13.91 9.05
C LYS A 134 5.60 14.01 7.63
N LYS A 135 6.44 15.03 7.39
CA LYS A 135 7.10 15.25 6.09
C LYS A 135 8.10 14.13 5.77
N LEU A 136 8.90 13.73 6.76
CA LEU A 136 9.87 12.64 6.61
C LEU A 136 9.17 11.35 6.17
N SER A 137 8.05 11.00 6.82
CA SER A 137 7.28 9.80 6.45
C SER A 137 6.76 9.87 5.01
N LEU A 138 6.30 11.04 4.56
CA LEU A 138 5.82 11.19 3.19
C LEU A 138 6.95 11.02 2.17
N VAL A 139 8.12 11.59 2.45
CA VAL A 139 9.31 11.42 1.62
C VAL A 139 9.72 9.96 1.56
N THR A 140 9.79 9.27 2.70
CA THR A 140 10.16 7.85 2.72
C THR A 140 9.15 6.96 1.99
N TYR A 141 7.84 7.22 2.11
CA TYR A 141 6.82 6.50 1.32
C TYR A 141 7.06 6.64 -0.18
N LEU A 142 7.28 7.87 -0.65
CA LEU A 142 7.52 8.13 -2.07
C LEU A 142 8.84 7.52 -2.53
N THR A 143 9.93 7.71 -1.78
CA THR A 143 11.24 7.10 -2.12
C THR A 143 11.10 5.59 -2.24
N MET A 144 10.48 4.93 -1.26
CA MET A 144 10.26 3.47 -1.30
C MET A 144 9.39 3.06 -2.50
N GLY A 145 8.34 3.82 -2.82
CA GLY A 145 7.46 3.53 -3.96
C GLY A 145 8.17 3.55 -5.33
N TRP A 146 9.24 4.36 -5.46
CA TRP A 146 9.98 4.50 -6.71
C TRP A 146 11.24 3.62 -6.81
N LEU A 147 11.58 2.84 -5.78
CA LEU A 147 12.72 1.91 -5.82
C LEU A 147 12.58 0.81 -6.87
N SER A 148 11.37 0.55 -7.37
CA SER A 148 11.10 -0.36 -8.49
C SER A 148 11.87 0.02 -9.76
N LEU A 149 12.22 1.30 -9.93
CA LEU A 149 13.03 1.76 -11.05
C LEU A 149 14.42 1.10 -11.09
N ILE A 150 14.95 0.64 -9.95
CA ILE A 150 16.24 -0.07 -9.88
C ILE A 150 16.18 -1.39 -10.67
N VAL A 151 15.02 -2.05 -10.65
CA VAL A 151 14.79 -3.33 -11.33
C VAL A 151 13.92 -3.20 -12.57
N ILE A 152 13.72 -1.97 -13.09
CA ILE A 152 12.81 -1.73 -14.22
C ILE A 152 13.19 -2.54 -15.46
N TYR A 153 14.50 -2.69 -15.73
CA TYR A 153 14.98 -3.50 -16.85
C TYR A 153 14.60 -4.98 -16.66
N GLN A 154 14.78 -5.53 -15.45
CA GLN A 154 14.39 -6.91 -15.16
C GLN A 154 12.87 -7.08 -15.24
N LEU A 155 12.09 -6.12 -14.73
CA LEU A 155 10.64 -6.13 -14.88
C LEU A 155 10.23 -6.10 -16.35
N ALA A 156 10.91 -5.30 -17.18
CA ALA A 156 10.55 -5.12 -18.58
C ALA A 156 10.75 -6.36 -19.46
N ILE A 157 11.67 -7.25 -19.06
CA ILE A 157 11.93 -8.50 -19.77
C ILE A 157 11.17 -9.70 -19.20
N HIS A 158 10.62 -9.61 -17.97
CA HIS A 158 9.88 -10.71 -17.31
C HIS A 158 8.37 -10.46 -17.21
N LEU A 159 7.90 -9.23 -17.41
CA LEU A 159 6.48 -8.90 -17.40
C LEU A 159 6.06 -8.44 -18.78
N GLU A 160 4.85 -8.86 -19.20
CA GLU A 160 4.24 -8.29 -20.37
C GLU A 160 4.02 -6.78 -20.21
N VAL A 161 3.94 -6.07 -21.35
CA VAL A 161 3.78 -4.62 -21.40
C VAL A 161 2.56 -4.14 -20.60
N GLY A 162 1.48 -4.94 -20.57
CA GLY A 162 0.30 -4.63 -19.77
C GLY A 162 0.57 -4.55 -18.27
N GLY A 163 1.35 -5.50 -17.72
CA GLY A 163 1.75 -5.50 -16.31
C GLY A 163 2.62 -4.31 -15.94
N LEU A 164 3.59 -3.97 -16.79
CA LEU A 164 4.42 -2.76 -16.62
C LEU A 164 3.60 -1.47 -16.67
N THR A 165 2.64 -1.40 -17.60
CA THR A 165 1.78 -0.23 -17.78
C THR A 165 0.92 0.00 -16.54
N LEU A 166 0.32 -1.07 -15.99
CA LEU A 166 -0.44 -1.00 -14.76
C LEU A 166 0.42 -0.63 -13.55
N LEU A 167 1.63 -1.19 -13.44
CA LEU A 167 2.58 -0.84 -12.38
C LEU A 167 2.98 0.65 -12.44
N ALA A 168 3.33 1.14 -13.64
CA ALA A 168 3.68 2.54 -13.85
C ALA A 168 2.49 3.47 -13.58
N ALA A 169 1.30 3.13 -14.09
CA ALA A 169 0.07 3.88 -13.84
C ALA A 169 -0.24 3.95 -12.34
N GLY A 170 -0.13 2.82 -11.63
CA GLY A 170 -0.33 2.76 -10.17
C GLY A 170 0.64 3.65 -9.41
N GLY A 171 1.94 3.58 -9.72
CA GLY A 171 2.97 4.43 -9.12
C GLY A 171 2.72 5.94 -9.34
N LEU A 172 2.27 6.31 -10.55
CA LEU A 172 1.88 7.68 -10.87
C LEU A 172 0.61 8.11 -10.12
N ILE A 173 -0.41 7.26 -10.08
CA ILE A 173 -1.66 7.52 -9.34
C ILE A 173 -1.36 7.76 -7.85
N TYR A 174 -0.55 6.90 -7.21
CA TYR A 174 -0.14 7.12 -5.82
C TYR A 174 0.56 8.47 -5.64
N SER A 175 1.49 8.80 -6.53
CA SER A 175 2.26 10.04 -6.48
C SER A 175 1.36 11.28 -6.65
N LEU A 176 0.40 11.24 -7.59
CA LEU A 176 -0.57 12.32 -7.79
C LEU A 176 -1.50 12.48 -6.59
N GLY A 177 -1.92 11.37 -5.96
CA GLY A 177 -2.74 11.39 -4.75
C GLY A 177 -2.11 12.19 -3.60
N VAL A 178 -0.78 12.25 -3.51
CA VAL A 178 -0.07 13.03 -2.49
C VAL A 178 -0.41 14.52 -2.55
N ILE A 179 -0.70 15.06 -3.74
CA ILE A 179 -1.10 16.46 -3.91
C ILE A 179 -2.35 16.73 -3.07
N PHE A 180 -3.36 15.87 -3.15
CA PHE A 180 -4.60 15.99 -2.37
C PHE A 180 -4.37 15.71 -0.88
N TYR A 181 -3.51 14.75 -0.54
CA TYR A 181 -3.15 14.51 0.85
C TYR A 181 -2.57 15.76 1.55
N VAL A 182 -1.72 16.53 0.85
CA VAL A 182 -1.07 17.73 1.39
C VAL A 182 -1.95 18.98 1.26
N ALA A 183 -2.80 19.08 0.24
CA ALA A 183 -3.66 20.23 -0.04
C ALA A 183 -4.87 20.35 0.93
N LYS A 184 -4.61 20.78 2.17
CA LYS A 184 -5.64 20.88 3.23
C LYS A 184 -6.74 21.93 3.00
N ARG A 185 -6.64 22.74 1.95
CA ARG A 185 -7.66 23.76 1.60
C ARG A 185 -8.83 23.18 0.80
N ILE A 186 -8.68 22.00 0.21
CA ILE A 186 -9.71 21.37 -0.61
C ILE A 186 -10.67 20.60 0.31
N PRO A 187 -12.00 20.83 0.26
CA PRO A 187 -12.97 20.01 0.99
C PRO A 187 -12.86 18.55 0.60
N TYR A 188 -12.98 17.62 1.56
CA TYR A 188 -12.83 16.18 1.32
C TYR A 188 -11.46 15.77 0.73
N ASN A 189 -10.41 16.60 0.87
CA ASN A 189 -9.07 16.29 0.34
C ASN A 189 -8.55 14.89 0.70
N HIS A 190 -8.88 14.42 1.90
CA HIS A 190 -8.42 13.13 2.40
C HIS A 190 -9.18 11.96 1.77
N ALA A 191 -10.50 12.12 1.56
CA ALA A 191 -11.31 11.13 0.85
C ALA A 191 -10.92 11.06 -0.63
N ILE A 192 -10.57 12.20 -1.24
CA ILE A 192 -10.00 12.22 -2.60
C ILE A 192 -8.67 11.46 -2.62
N TRP A 193 -7.77 11.72 -1.65
CA TRP A 193 -6.55 10.94 -1.51
C TRP A 193 -6.81 9.43 -1.35
N HIS A 194 -7.82 9.03 -0.56
CA HIS A 194 -8.23 7.63 -0.44
C HIS A 194 -8.65 7.02 -1.78
N ALA A 195 -9.34 7.78 -2.64
CA ALA A 195 -9.68 7.33 -3.99
C ALA A 195 -8.43 7.07 -4.85
N PHE A 196 -7.40 7.92 -4.75
CA PHE A 196 -6.12 7.68 -5.43
C PHE A 196 -5.41 6.45 -4.86
N VAL A 197 -5.42 6.24 -3.54
CA VAL A 197 -4.84 5.03 -2.92
C VAL A 197 -5.56 3.78 -3.41
N LEU A 198 -6.90 3.78 -3.46
CA LEU A 198 -7.70 2.67 -4.00
C LEU A 198 -7.39 2.40 -5.47
N ALA A 199 -7.33 3.44 -6.30
CA ALA A 199 -7.01 3.30 -7.72
C ALA A 199 -5.59 2.76 -7.94
N GLY A 200 -4.61 3.24 -7.17
CA GLY A 200 -3.24 2.72 -7.20
C GLY A 200 -3.18 1.26 -6.76
N CYS A 201 -3.91 0.89 -5.69
CA CYS A 201 -4.06 -0.49 -5.23
C CYS A 201 -4.67 -1.36 -6.33
N ALA A 202 -5.74 -0.89 -6.99
CA ALA A 202 -6.39 -1.63 -8.07
C ALA A 202 -5.43 -1.87 -9.25
N CYS A 203 -4.66 -0.85 -9.66
CA CYS A 203 -3.64 -1.00 -10.69
C CYS A 203 -2.59 -2.05 -10.31
N HIS A 204 -2.03 -1.98 -9.10
CA HIS A 204 -1.03 -2.96 -8.63
C HIS A 204 -1.63 -4.36 -8.48
N PHE A 205 -2.86 -4.46 -7.99
CA PHE A 205 -3.56 -5.73 -7.87
C PHE A 205 -3.77 -6.37 -9.23
N LEU A 206 -4.25 -5.60 -10.22
CA LEU A 206 -4.44 -6.10 -11.58
C LEU A 206 -3.10 -6.46 -12.24
N ALA A 207 -2.05 -5.67 -12.01
CA ALA A 207 -0.71 -6.00 -12.49
C ALA A 207 -0.24 -7.36 -11.94
N ILE A 208 -0.44 -7.61 -10.64
CA ILE A 208 -0.05 -8.86 -9.99
C ILE A 208 -0.96 -10.02 -10.44
N TYR A 209 -2.27 -9.85 -10.33
CA TYR A 209 -3.24 -10.90 -10.60
C TYR A 209 -3.22 -11.34 -12.06
N LEU A 210 -3.04 -10.43 -13.01
CA LEU A 210 -3.06 -10.77 -14.44
C LEU A 210 -1.67 -11.16 -14.98
N TYR A 211 -0.59 -10.53 -14.51
CA TYR A 211 0.73 -10.63 -15.16
C TYR A 211 1.83 -11.24 -14.31
N VAL A 212 1.60 -11.49 -13.02
CA VAL A 212 2.49 -12.34 -12.23
C VAL A 212 1.97 -13.76 -12.33
N GLU A 213 2.73 -14.60 -13.03
CA GLU A 213 2.44 -16.02 -13.18
C GLU A 213 2.92 -16.78 -11.95
N PRO A 214 2.01 -17.49 -11.25
CA PRO A 214 2.40 -18.48 -10.26
C PRO A 214 3.38 -19.53 -10.83
N ILE A 215 4.38 -19.90 -10.03
CA ILE A 215 5.41 -20.89 -10.35
C ILE A 215 5.27 -22.07 -9.40
#